data_AF-A0A3M1S3B8-F1
#
_entry.id   AF-A0A3M1S3B8-F1
#
_cell.length_a   1.000
_cell.length_b   1.000
_cell.length_c   1.000
_cell.angle_alpha   90.00
_cell.angle_beta   90.00
_cell.angle_gamma   90.00
#
_symmetry.space_group_name_H-M   'P 1'
#
loop_
_entity.id
_entity.type
_entity.pdbx_description
1 polymer ?
#
loop_
_entity_poly.entity_id
_entity_poly.type
_entity_poly.pdbx_seq_one_letter_code
_entity_poly.pdbx_strand_id
1 'polypeptide(L)'
;MQPAGSSAGQSFRLWAIGNVAAKGTIEDVKLAVAYGAEYRTADRDIAVELVPTLVGGDGEYLGVTDASLPQTPVWLQAGTENTVPTLGDGSRLPSHGEYGPGIVWQEFGLGDFTEPGDSPLGDFTGSFPTSFKANAAQINVYDVSVRFSDGSSAHGVRVHFDLYNHVMAGNHAKYKFAPFSHDADGTGDIVPEPETWTAGFGMVFVACACVWYRRRKRSLV
;
A
#
# COMPACT_ATOMS: atom_id res chain seq x y z
N MET A 1 -18.29 -14.98 -5.98
CA MET A 1 -17.51 -13.88 -6.58
C MET A 1 -16.50 -13.46 -5.54
N GLN A 2 -15.22 -13.53 -5.88
CA GLN A 2 -14.12 -13.26 -4.97
C GLN A 2 -13.69 -11.81 -5.21
N PRO A 3 -13.58 -10.94 -4.19
CA PRO A 3 -13.12 -9.56 -4.39
C PRO A 3 -11.67 -9.55 -4.91
N ALA A 4 -11.33 -8.54 -5.70
CA ALA A 4 -10.00 -8.36 -6.28
C ALA A 4 -9.07 -7.75 -5.22
N GLY A 5 -7.93 -8.40 -4.96
CA GLY A 5 -6.85 -7.88 -4.14
C GLY A 5 -5.58 -7.75 -4.97
N SER A 6 -4.70 -6.84 -4.56
CA SER A 6 -3.37 -6.59 -5.14
C SER A 6 -2.62 -7.89 -5.44
N SER A 7 -2.29 -8.15 -6.72
CA SER A 7 -1.41 -9.26 -7.09
C SER A 7 0.02 -8.87 -6.72
N ALA A 8 0.56 -9.44 -5.65
CA ALA A 8 1.85 -9.19 -5.01
C ALA A 8 3.13 -9.32 -5.89
N GLY A 9 3.15 -8.69 -7.07
CA GLY A 9 4.25 -8.66 -8.03
C GLY A 9 4.69 -7.26 -8.44
N GLN A 10 3.90 -6.22 -8.14
CA GLN A 10 4.29 -4.82 -8.29
C GLN A 10 4.07 -4.08 -6.98
N SER A 11 4.90 -3.06 -6.73
CA SER A 11 4.73 -2.21 -5.56
C SER A 11 3.43 -1.41 -5.67
N PHE A 12 2.77 -1.20 -4.54
CA PHE A 12 1.56 -0.39 -4.44
C PHE A 12 1.64 0.51 -3.21
N ARG A 13 0.78 1.53 -3.13
CA ARG A 13 0.74 2.44 -1.98
C ARG A 13 -0.35 2.04 -1.01
N LEU A 14 0.01 1.93 0.26
CA LEU A 14 -0.92 1.80 1.38
C LEU A 14 -1.08 3.16 2.06
N TRP A 15 -2.31 3.62 2.21
CA TRP A 15 -2.64 4.88 2.85
C TRP A 15 -3.31 4.57 4.20
N ALA A 16 -2.58 4.78 5.29
CA ALA A 16 -3.06 4.62 6.65
C ALA A 16 -3.62 5.96 7.15
N ILE A 17 -4.94 6.06 7.25
CA ILE A 17 -5.64 7.33 7.50
C ILE A 17 -6.29 7.31 8.88
N GLY A 18 -5.94 8.29 9.72
CA GLY A 18 -6.56 8.52 11.02
C GLY A 18 -7.37 9.80 11.07
N ASN A 19 -8.67 9.73 11.42
CA ASN A 19 -9.50 10.93 11.67
C ASN A 19 -9.24 11.52 13.06
N VAL A 20 -8.00 11.95 13.28
CA VAL A 20 -7.48 12.48 14.55
C VAL A 20 -8.22 13.73 15.01
N ALA A 21 -8.68 14.59 14.09
CA ALA A 21 -9.39 15.82 14.45
C ALA A 21 -10.76 15.54 15.11
N ALA A 22 -11.45 14.47 14.68
CA ALA A 22 -12.75 14.11 15.25
C ALA A 22 -12.65 13.08 16.39
N LYS A 23 -11.56 12.31 16.46
CA LYS A 23 -11.42 11.18 17.38
C LYS A 23 -10.42 11.42 18.49
N GLY A 24 -9.51 12.37 18.34
CA GLY A 24 -8.32 12.51 19.19
C GLY A 24 -7.18 11.62 18.69
N THR A 25 -6.09 11.59 19.45
CA THR A 25 -4.93 10.72 19.17
C THR A 25 -5.36 9.27 18.99
N ILE A 26 -4.81 8.63 17.96
CA ILE A 26 -4.92 7.18 17.75
C ILE A 26 -3.58 6.60 18.18
N GLU A 27 -3.58 5.79 19.22
CA GLU A 27 -2.36 5.33 19.88
C GLU A 27 -2.01 3.90 19.46
N ASP A 28 -0.70 3.63 19.37
CA ASP A 28 -0.08 2.35 19.06
C ASP A 28 -0.76 1.70 17.83
N VAL A 29 -0.81 2.46 16.73
CA VAL A 29 -1.44 2.00 15.48
C VAL A 29 -0.65 0.81 14.95
N LYS A 30 -1.37 -0.29 14.69
CA LYS A 30 -0.80 -1.52 14.15
C LYS A 30 -1.42 -1.83 12.79
N LEU A 31 -0.60 -2.45 11.95
CA LEU A 31 -0.98 -3.01 10.67
C LEU A 31 -0.76 -4.53 10.72
N ALA A 32 -1.84 -5.30 10.55
CA ALA A 32 -1.76 -6.72 10.27
C ALA A 32 -1.85 -6.97 8.77
N VAL A 33 -1.02 -7.88 8.27
CA VAL A 33 -1.04 -8.37 6.89
C VAL A 33 -1.32 -9.86 6.90
N ALA A 34 -2.50 -10.27 6.45
CA ALA A 34 -2.95 -11.65 6.40
C ALA A 34 -2.84 -12.23 4.98
N TYR A 35 -2.48 -13.51 4.87
CA TYR A 35 -2.33 -14.21 3.60
C TYR A 35 -2.45 -15.74 3.77
N GLY A 36 -2.60 -16.46 2.65
CA GLY A 36 -2.74 -17.91 2.63
C GLY A 36 -1.56 -18.64 3.29
N ALA A 37 -1.87 -19.56 4.20
CA ALA A 37 -0.87 -20.38 4.90
C ALA A 37 -0.03 -21.24 3.95
N GLU A 38 -0.55 -21.57 2.77
CA GLU A 38 0.18 -22.29 1.71
C GLU A 38 1.44 -21.54 1.21
N TYR A 39 1.54 -20.24 1.46
CA TYR A 39 2.70 -19.44 1.09
C TYR A 39 3.81 -19.45 2.16
N ARG A 40 3.51 -19.94 3.37
CA ARG A 40 4.46 -20.07 4.47
C ARG A 40 4.91 -21.52 4.64
N THR A 41 6.18 -21.75 4.41
CA THR A 41 6.87 -23.03 4.61
C THR A 41 8.06 -22.84 5.56
N ALA A 42 8.77 -23.92 5.90
CA ALA A 42 9.95 -23.84 6.78
C ALA A 42 11.07 -22.96 6.22
N ASP A 43 11.21 -22.90 4.89
CA ASP A 43 12.34 -22.24 4.21
C ASP A 43 11.92 -20.99 3.42
N ARG A 44 10.62 -20.70 3.35
CA ARG A 44 10.07 -19.61 2.55
C ARG A 44 8.80 -19.06 3.15
N ASP A 45 8.69 -17.73 3.23
CA ASP A 45 7.47 -17.03 3.64
C ASP A 45 7.24 -15.79 2.77
N ILE A 46 6.12 -15.10 2.95
CA ILE A 46 5.93 -13.75 2.42
C ILE A 46 6.82 -12.78 3.19
N ALA A 47 7.49 -11.88 2.47
CA ALA A 47 8.20 -10.74 3.01
C ALA A 47 7.48 -9.46 2.54
N VAL A 48 6.95 -8.72 3.49
CA VAL A 48 6.31 -7.41 3.27
C VAL A 48 7.30 -6.33 3.68
N GLU A 49 7.60 -5.44 2.76
CA GLU A 49 8.39 -4.24 3.03
C GLU A 49 7.49 -3.01 2.90
N LEU A 50 7.53 -2.16 3.92
CA LEU A 50 6.76 -0.93 4.01
C LEU A 50 7.76 0.24 4.10
N VAL A 51 7.84 1.04 3.05
CA VAL A 51 8.73 2.20 2.99
C VAL A 51 7.90 3.46 3.18
N PRO A 52 8.12 4.24 4.25
CA PRO A 52 7.48 5.55 4.41
C PRO A 52 7.69 6.42 3.18
N THR A 53 6.60 7.02 2.70
CA THR A 53 6.64 7.94 1.57
C THR A 53 5.65 9.07 1.79
N LEU A 54 5.81 10.16 1.05
CA LEU A 54 4.85 11.26 1.08
C LEU A 54 3.65 10.94 0.19
N VAL A 55 2.52 11.59 0.44
CA VAL A 55 1.38 11.59 -0.50
C VAL A 55 1.88 12.00 -1.89
N GLY A 56 1.49 11.27 -2.94
CA GLY A 56 2.02 11.49 -4.29
C GLY A 56 3.47 11.05 -4.54
N GLY A 57 4.27 10.87 -3.49
CA GLY A 57 5.72 10.64 -3.52
C GLY A 57 6.55 11.89 -3.24
N ASP A 58 5.91 13.06 -3.28
CA ASP A 58 6.53 14.39 -3.12
C ASP A 58 5.77 15.31 -2.14
N GLY A 59 4.65 14.84 -1.59
CA GLY A 59 3.76 15.59 -0.71
C GLY A 59 2.55 16.18 -1.43
N GLU A 60 2.35 15.90 -2.72
CA GLU A 60 1.21 16.39 -3.49
C GLU A 60 0.52 15.29 -4.30
N TYR A 61 -0.80 15.16 -4.18
CA TYR A 61 -1.58 14.26 -5.02
C TYR A 61 -2.82 14.94 -5.55
N LEU A 62 -2.92 15.09 -6.87
CA LEU A 62 -4.07 15.72 -7.55
C LEU A 62 -4.42 17.12 -6.99
N GLY A 63 -3.41 17.94 -6.71
CA GLY A 63 -3.56 19.30 -6.16
C GLY A 63 -3.85 19.34 -4.66
N VAL A 64 -3.73 18.19 -3.98
CA VAL A 64 -3.87 18.07 -2.52
C VAL A 64 -2.48 17.95 -1.93
N THR A 65 -2.06 18.97 -1.19
CA THR A 65 -0.79 18.94 -0.45
C THR A 65 -0.99 18.31 0.93
N ASP A 66 -0.09 17.41 1.29
CA ASP A 66 -0.04 16.75 2.58
C ASP A 66 1.41 16.63 3.03
N ALA A 67 1.70 17.15 4.22
CA ALA A 67 3.05 17.18 4.78
C ALA A 67 3.30 16.06 5.80
N SER A 68 2.33 15.17 6.04
CA SER A 68 2.48 14.04 6.96
C SER A 68 3.66 13.18 6.53
N LEU A 69 4.60 13.01 7.45
CA LEU A 69 5.72 12.09 7.30
C LEU A 69 5.42 10.84 8.14
N PRO A 70 5.18 9.69 7.49
CA PRO A 70 4.94 8.44 8.20
C PRO A 70 6.19 8.01 8.98
N GLN A 71 5.98 7.41 10.15
CA GLN A 71 7.05 6.74 10.87
C GLN A 71 7.48 5.44 10.16
N THR A 72 8.75 5.08 10.30
CA THR A 72 9.27 3.78 9.82
C THR A 72 8.55 2.63 10.53
N PRO A 73 7.91 1.71 9.79
CA PRO A 73 7.22 0.57 10.39
C PRO A 73 8.18 -0.34 11.14
N VAL A 74 7.74 -0.84 12.29
CA VAL A 74 8.50 -1.78 13.11
C VAL A 74 7.84 -3.15 13.01
N TRP A 75 8.55 -4.17 12.51
CA TRP A 75 8.06 -5.54 12.59
C TRP A 75 7.89 -5.97 14.05
N LEU A 76 6.72 -6.47 14.41
CA LEU A 76 6.39 -6.87 15.78
C LEU A 76 6.38 -8.39 15.92
N GLN A 77 5.60 -9.07 15.09
CA GLN A 77 5.38 -10.51 15.21
C GLN A 77 4.78 -11.12 13.94
N ALA A 78 4.72 -12.45 13.93
CA ALA A 78 3.95 -13.22 12.97
C ALA A 78 3.01 -14.18 13.72
N GLY A 79 1.78 -14.33 13.22
CA GLY A 79 0.81 -15.27 13.75
C GLY A 79 0.68 -16.53 12.91
N THR A 80 0.28 -17.62 13.55
CA THR A 80 0.00 -18.91 12.89
C THR A 80 -1.47 -19.05 12.53
N GLU A 81 -1.82 -20.12 11.83
CA GLU A 81 -3.21 -20.48 11.59
C GLU A 81 -4.04 -20.52 12.88
N ASN A 82 -5.32 -20.17 12.77
CA ASN A 82 -6.27 -20.09 13.89
C ASN A 82 -5.92 -19.07 14.97
N THR A 83 -4.98 -18.16 14.71
CA THR A 83 -4.70 -17.00 15.56
C THR A 83 -5.22 -15.72 14.92
N VAL A 84 -5.41 -14.68 15.73
CA VAL A 84 -5.92 -13.37 15.31
C VAL A 84 -5.08 -12.31 16.04
N PRO A 85 -4.74 -11.17 15.41
CA PRO A 85 -4.13 -10.05 16.09
C PRO A 85 -4.95 -9.63 17.33
N THR A 86 -4.25 -9.10 18.34
CA THR A 86 -4.89 -8.62 19.57
C THR A 86 -4.81 -7.10 19.66
N LEU A 87 -5.91 -6.48 20.08
CA LEU A 87 -5.95 -5.08 20.45
C LEU A 87 -5.08 -4.84 21.68
N GLY A 88 -4.79 -3.58 22.01
CA GLY A 88 -3.93 -3.23 23.16
C GLY A 88 -4.46 -3.66 24.53
N ASP A 89 -5.76 -3.98 24.66
CA ASP A 89 -6.32 -4.61 25.87
C ASP A 89 -6.20 -6.16 25.89
N GLY A 90 -5.56 -6.74 24.88
CA GLY A 90 -5.42 -8.18 24.71
C GLY A 90 -6.67 -8.87 24.14
N SER A 91 -7.77 -8.14 23.91
CA SER A 91 -8.93 -8.69 23.21
C SER A 91 -8.59 -8.96 21.74
N ARG A 92 -9.26 -9.92 21.13
CA ARG A 92 -9.01 -10.27 19.72
C ARG A 92 -9.56 -9.18 18.81
N LEU A 93 -8.84 -8.90 17.72
CA LEU A 93 -9.38 -8.11 16.62
C LEU A 93 -10.71 -8.75 16.16
N PRO A 94 -11.82 -7.99 16.07
CA PRO A 94 -13.09 -8.54 15.62
C PRO A 94 -12.94 -9.21 14.25
N SER A 95 -13.46 -10.43 14.10
CA SER A 95 -13.36 -11.17 12.84
C SER A 95 -14.35 -10.61 11.81
N HIS A 96 -13.84 -10.25 10.64
CA HIS A 96 -14.61 -9.95 9.43
C HIS A 96 -14.31 -10.92 8.29
N GLY A 97 -13.87 -12.14 8.62
CA GLY A 97 -13.73 -13.25 7.67
C GLY A 97 -12.29 -13.58 7.24
N GLU A 98 -11.31 -12.76 7.60
CA GLU A 98 -9.94 -12.86 7.08
C GLU A 98 -8.99 -13.70 7.93
N TYR A 99 -9.34 -14.03 9.19
CA TYR A 99 -8.49 -14.82 10.09
C TYR A 99 -9.14 -16.16 10.44
N GLY A 100 -8.37 -17.25 10.39
CA GLY A 100 -8.87 -18.59 10.67
C GLY A 100 -7.99 -19.71 10.13
N PRO A 101 -8.56 -20.92 9.90
CA PRO A 101 -7.86 -22.00 9.23
C PRO A 101 -7.36 -21.58 7.85
N GLY A 102 -6.14 -21.96 7.49
CA GLY A 102 -5.54 -21.65 6.19
C GLY A 102 -5.04 -20.20 6.04
N ILE A 103 -5.10 -19.38 7.07
CA ILE A 103 -4.58 -18.00 7.04
C ILE A 103 -3.51 -17.81 8.11
N VAL A 104 -2.41 -17.19 7.72
CA VAL A 104 -1.36 -16.69 8.61
C VAL A 104 -1.22 -15.18 8.46
N TRP A 105 -0.54 -14.52 9.39
CA TRP A 105 -0.37 -13.07 9.34
C TRP A 105 0.99 -12.60 9.86
N GLN A 106 1.31 -11.35 9.55
CA GLN A 106 2.44 -10.56 10.06
C GLN A 106 1.92 -9.25 10.61
N GLU A 107 2.61 -8.67 11.58
CA GLU A 107 2.19 -7.44 12.24
C GLU A 107 3.32 -6.43 12.34
N PHE A 108 2.96 -5.18 12.06
CA PHE A 108 3.85 -4.04 12.04
C PHE A 108 3.27 -2.91 12.91
N GLY A 109 4.11 -2.31 13.75
CA GLY A 109 3.79 -1.07 14.46
C GLY A 109 4.04 0.13 13.57
N LEU A 110 3.05 1.02 13.46
CA LEU A 110 3.12 2.28 12.72
C LEU A 110 3.25 3.50 13.64
N GLY A 111 3.21 3.28 14.96
CA GLY A 111 3.32 4.33 15.99
C GLY A 111 2.01 5.05 16.27
N ASP A 112 2.10 6.19 16.94
CA ASP A 112 0.94 7.00 17.30
C ASP A 112 0.59 7.99 16.19
N PHE A 113 -0.70 8.19 15.95
CA PHE A 113 -1.19 9.25 15.09
C PHE A 113 -1.64 10.40 15.98
N THR A 114 -0.68 11.29 16.24
CA THR A 114 -0.80 12.40 17.21
C THR A 114 -1.01 13.75 16.56
N GLU A 115 -0.69 13.92 15.28
CA GLU A 115 -0.67 15.23 14.64
C GLU A 115 -2.10 15.63 14.25
N PRO A 116 -2.77 16.53 14.99
CA PRO A 116 -4.13 16.90 14.67
C PRO A 116 -4.11 17.81 13.45
N GLY A 117 -4.21 17.22 12.26
CA GLY A 117 -4.62 17.94 11.08
C GLY A 117 -3.54 18.71 10.36
N ASP A 118 -2.61 18.00 9.77
CA ASP A 118 -1.91 18.43 8.55
C ASP A 118 -2.63 17.93 7.30
N SER A 119 -3.31 16.78 7.39
CA SER A 119 -3.91 16.15 6.22
C SER A 119 -5.34 16.62 5.89
N PRO A 120 -5.60 16.99 4.63
CA PRO A 120 -6.95 17.20 4.12
C PRO A 120 -7.73 15.87 4.03
N LEU A 121 -8.99 15.86 4.48
CA LEU A 121 -9.88 14.71 4.34
C LEU A 121 -11.04 15.03 3.39
N GLY A 122 -11.27 14.15 2.41
CA GLY A 122 -12.37 14.25 1.45
C GLY A 122 -13.31 13.03 1.52
N ASP A 123 -14.52 13.20 0.99
CA ASP A 123 -15.51 12.12 0.86
C ASP A 123 -15.41 11.47 -0.53
N PHE A 124 -15.06 10.19 -0.57
CA PHE A 124 -14.85 9.41 -1.80
C PHE A 124 -16.04 8.50 -2.16
N THR A 125 -17.19 8.63 -1.49
CA THR A 125 -18.34 7.71 -1.66
C THR A 125 -19.00 7.73 -3.04
N GLY A 126 -18.68 8.69 -3.91
CA GLY A 126 -19.25 8.76 -5.28
C GLY A 126 -18.33 9.29 -6.38
N SER A 127 -17.32 10.09 -6.05
CA SER A 127 -16.33 10.62 -6.99
C SER A 127 -15.09 11.11 -6.24
N PHE A 128 -14.04 11.50 -6.97
CA PHE A 128 -12.95 12.24 -6.35
C PHE A 128 -13.49 13.54 -5.72
N PRO A 129 -13.17 13.83 -4.45
CA PRO A 129 -13.71 15.00 -3.77
C PRO A 129 -13.14 16.28 -4.36
N THR A 130 -14.02 17.25 -4.64
CA THR A 130 -13.62 18.61 -5.06
C THR A 130 -13.47 19.57 -3.89
N SER A 131 -13.80 19.12 -2.68
CA SER A 131 -13.69 19.88 -1.45
C SER A 131 -13.08 19.00 -0.36
N PHE A 132 -12.10 19.55 0.34
CA PHE A 132 -11.42 18.87 1.41
C PHE A 132 -11.63 19.64 2.72
N LYS A 133 -11.84 18.90 3.80
CA LYS A 133 -11.74 19.47 5.14
C LYS A 133 -10.25 19.52 5.48
N ALA A 134 -9.67 20.72 5.45
CA ALA A 134 -8.30 20.93 5.91
C ALA A 134 -8.16 20.47 7.36
N ASN A 135 -6.98 19.96 7.70
CA ASN A 135 -6.58 19.64 9.06
C ASN A 135 -7.54 18.68 9.77
N ALA A 136 -7.99 17.65 9.04
CA ALA A 136 -9.04 16.74 9.51
C ALA A 136 -8.51 15.36 9.88
N ALA A 137 -7.40 14.96 9.27
CA ALA A 137 -6.82 13.64 9.44
C ALA A 137 -5.30 13.74 9.60
N GLN A 138 -4.69 12.59 9.84
CA GLN A 138 -3.29 12.31 9.56
C GLN A 138 -3.27 11.19 8.52
N ILE A 139 -2.53 11.38 7.42
CA ILE A 139 -2.40 10.43 6.31
C ILE A 139 -0.96 9.94 6.23
N ASN A 140 -0.74 8.70 6.65
CA ASN A 140 0.56 8.05 6.56
C ASN A 140 0.60 7.13 5.33
N VAL A 141 1.44 7.43 4.35
CA VAL A 141 1.58 6.63 3.11
C VAL A 141 2.81 5.73 3.14
N TYR A 142 2.65 4.50 2.70
CA TYR A 142 3.74 3.53 2.58
C TYR A 142 3.78 2.97 1.17
N ASP A 143 4.95 3.00 0.52
CA ASP A 143 5.19 2.16 -0.65
C ASP A 143 5.39 0.72 -0.13
N VAL A 144 4.52 -0.19 -0.58
CA VAL A 144 4.48 -1.58 -0.16
C VAL A 144 5.07 -2.43 -1.27
N SER A 145 6.04 -3.29 -0.92
CA SER A 145 6.45 -4.39 -1.78
C SER A 145 6.20 -5.72 -1.09
N VAL A 146 5.67 -6.68 -1.86
CA VAL A 146 5.39 -8.03 -1.38
C VAL A 146 6.18 -8.99 -2.26
N ARG A 147 7.00 -9.82 -1.62
CA ARG A 147 7.85 -10.82 -2.28
C ARG A 147 7.91 -12.07 -1.41
N PHE A 148 8.49 -13.15 -1.91
CA PHE A 148 8.90 -14.23 -1.02
C PHE A 148 10.21 -13.85 -0.30
N SER A 149 10.42 -14.43 0.88
CA SER A 149 11.60 -14.18 1.74
C SER A 149 12.93 -14.60 1.07
N ASP A 150 12.88 -15.47 0.06
CA ASP A 150 14.01 -15.85 -0.78
C ASP A 150 14.31 -14.85 -1.91
N GLY A 151 13.55 -13.76 -2.00
CA GLY A 151 13.67 -12.72 -3.03
C GLY A 151 12.91 -13.03 -4.32
N SER A 152 12.25 -14.18 -4.44
CA SER A 152 11.44 -14.49 -5.60
C SER A 152 10.11 -13.71 -5.62
N SER A 153 9.52 -13.59 -6.81
CA SER A 153 8.26 -12.85 -7.00
C SER A 153 7.09 -13.54 -6.30
N ALA A 154 6.28 -12.77 -5.56
CA ALA A 154 5.03 -13.22 -4.96
C ALA A 154 3.80 -12.94 -5.86
N HIS A 155 4.00 -12.74 -7.17
CA HIS A 155 2.91 -12.42 -8.08
C HIS A 155 1.75 -13.42 -7.99
N GLY A 156 0.53 -12.89 -7.81
CA GLY A 156 -0.69 -13.69 -7.65
C GLY A 156 -1.01 -14.09 -6.22
N VAL A 157 -0.12 -13.83 -5.25
CA VAL A 157 -0.46 -13.93 -3.82
C VAL A 157 -1.47 -12.83 -3.48
N ARG A 158 -2.50 -13.20 -2.72
CA ARG A 158 -3.47 -12.28 -2.13
C ARG A 158 -3.06 -11.96 -0.70
N VAL A 159 -3.03 -10.68 -0.38
CA VAL A 159 -2.78 -10.16 0.96
C VAL A 159 -3.97 -9.31 1.40
N HIS A 160 -4.32 -9.39 2.67
CA HIS A 160 -5.34 -8.56 3.31
C HIS A 160 -4.69 -7.68 4.37
N PHE A 161 -5.08 -6.40 4.45
CA PHE A 161 -4.51 -5.44 5.39
C PHE A 161 -5.56 -4.96 6.39
N ASP A 162 -5.22 -5.02 7.68
CA ASP A 162 -6.04 -4.48 8.76
C ASP A 162 -5.27 -3.46 9.58
N LEU A 163 -5.82 -2.25 9.68
CA LEU A 163 -5.34 -1.22 10.59
C LEU A 163 -6.17 -1.24 11.87
N TYR A 164 -5.51 -1.24 13.02
CA TYR A 164 -6.23 -1.33 14.29
C TYR A 164 -5.45 -0.73 15.46
N ASN A 165 -6.19 -0.49 16.55
CA ASN A 165 -5.77 -0.57 17.96
C ASN A 165 -6.73 0.29 18.79
N HIS A 166 -6.40 1.52 19.16
CA HIS A 166 -7.29 2.34 19.98
C HIS A 166 -7.18 3.84 19.76
N VAL A 167 -8.24 4.52 20.18
CA VAL A 167 -8.32 5.97 20.26
C VAL A 167 -8.49 6.36 21.72
N MET A 168 -7.77 7.39 22.15
CA MET A 168 -7.99 7.99 23.46
C MET A 168 -9.16 8.98 23.40
N ALA A 169 -10.27 8.66 24.09
CA ALA A 169 -11.46 9.49 24.14
C ALA A 169 -11.85 9.81 25.59
N GLY A 170 -11.53 11.03 26.06
CA GLY A 170 -11.66 11.40 27.46
C GLY A 170 -10.62 10.65 28.32
N ASN A 171 -11.04 10.11 29.48
CA ASN A 171 -10.16 9.35 30.38
C ASN A 171 -10.13 7.83 30.08
N HIS A 172 -10.59 7.40 28.90
CA HIS A 172 -10.71 5.98 28.57
C HIS A 172 -10.21 5.68 27.16
N ALA A 173 -9.45 4.59 27.03
CA ALA A 173 -9.10 3.99 25.75
C ALA A 173 -10.34 3.32 25.13
N LYS A 174 -10.59 3.60 23.85
CA LYS A 174 -11.58 2.88 23.05
C LYS A 174 -10.86 2.10 21.97
N TYR A 175 -10.74 0.80 22.18
CA TYR A 175 -10.16 -0.13 21.21
C TYR A 175 -11.10 -0.28 20.01
N LYS A 176 -10.55 -0.10 18.81
CA LYS A 176 -11.28 -0.06 17.55
C LYS A 176 -10.48 -0.74 16.45
N PHE A 177 -11.21 -1.52 15.67
CA PHE A 177 -10.86 -1.83 14.31
C PHE A 177 -11.11 -0.58 13.43
N ALA A 178 -10.23 -0.26 12.49
CA ALA A 178 -10.53 0.72 11.45
C ALA A 178 -11.42 0.02 10.42
N PRO A 179 -12.75 0.27 10.40
CA PRO A 179 -13.70 -0.67 9.80
C PRO A 179 -13.70 -0.72 8.27
N PHE A 180 -12.80 0.01 7.61
CA PHE A 180 -12.77 0.15 6.16
C PHE A 180 -11.35 0.44 5.65
N SER A 181 -10.48 -0.58 5.59
CA SER A 181 -9.42 -0.58 4.57
C SER A 181 -10.14 -0.83 3.24
N HIS A 182 -10.48 0.23 2.52
CA HIS A 182 -10.86 0.05 1.12
C HIS A 182 -9.57 -0.28 0.37
N ASP A 183 -9.51 -1.45 -0.26
CA ASP A 183 -8.64 -1.65 -1.40
C ASP A 183 -8.98 -0.52 -2.38
N ALA A 184 -8.05 0.41 -2.60
CA ALA A 184 -8.15 1.24 -3.78
C ALA A 184 -7.91 0.29 -4.95
N ASP A 185 -8.99 -0.32 -5.44
CA ASP A 185 -9.01 -1.04 -6.70
C ASP A 185 -8.70 -0.01 -7.78
N GLY A 186 -7.41 0.20 -8.00
CA GLY A 186 -6.92 0.71 -9.25
C GLY A 186 -7.15 -0.38 -10.28
N THR A 187 -8.39 -0.52 -10.77
CA THR A 187 -8.55 -0.89 -12.18
C THR A 187 -7.99 0.27 -13.01
N GLY A 188 -6.67 0.47 -12.96
CA GLY A 188 -5.96 0.90 -14.14
C GLY A 188 -5.89 -0.36 -15.02
N ASP A 189 -6.38 -0.36 -16.25
CA ASP A 189 -5.61 0.33 -17.30
C ASP A 189 -4.23 0.70 -16.75
N ILE A 190 -3.35 -0.30 -16.77
CA ILE A 190 -1.91 -0.20 -16.55
C ILE A 190 -1.53 1.25 -16.84
N VAL A 191 -1.21 2.04 -15.81
CA VAL A 191 -0.54 3.32 -16.07
C VAL A 191 0.74 2.88 -16.75
N PRO A 192 0.90 3.10 -18.07
CA PRO A 192 2.15 2.77 -18.68
C PRO A 192 3.14 3.63 -17.91
N GLU A 193 4.15 2.99 -17.33
CA GLU A 193 5.40 3.71 -17.11
C GLU A 193 5.67 4.48 -18.41
N PRO A 194 6.24 5.70 -18.37
CA PRO A 194 6.83 6.27 -19.56
C PRO A 194 7.95 5.31 -19.97
N GLU A 195 7.57 4.28 -20.71
CA GLU A 195 8.47 3.35 -21.33
C GLU A 195 9.40 4.23 -22.14
N THR A 196 10.67 3.91 -22.02
CA THR A 196 11.80 4.41 -22.78
C THR A 196 11.61 4.10 -24.27
N TRP A 197 10.56 4.61 -24.92
CA TRP A 197 10.26 4.47 -26.35
C TRP A 197 11.22 5.28 -27.22
N THR A 198 12.13 6.04 -26.63
CA THR A 198 13.17 6.78 -27.37
C THR A 198 14.44 5.96 -27.64
N ALA A 199 14.58 4.73 -27.11
CA ALA A 199 15.77 3.90 -27.39
C ALA A 199 15.55 2.77 -28.40
N GLY A 200 14.31 2.31 -28.62
CA GLY A 200 14.03 1.14 -29.48
C GLY A 200 13.74 1.45 -30.95
N PHE A 201 13.09 2.58 -31.26
CA PHE A 201 12.76 2.94 -32.65
C PHE A 201 13.88 3.71 -33.37
N GLY A 202 14.84 4.28 -32.62
CA GLY A 202 16.01 4.96 -33.20
C GLY A 202 16.97 4.03 -33.93
N MET A 203 17.09 2.76 -33.49
CA MET A 203 18.02 1.81 -34.14
C MET A 203 17.48 1.19 -35.43
N VAL A 204 16.16 1.15 -35.64
CA VAL A 204 15.59 0.67 -36.91
C VAL A 204 15.72 1.72 -38.02
N PHE A 205 15.57 3.02 -37.69
CA PHE A 205 15.73 4.08 -38.69
C PHE A 205 17.20 4.30 -39.11
N VAL A 206 18.17 4.11 -38.21
CA VAL A 206 19.61 4.17 -38.57
C VAL A 206 20.03 2.98 -39.44
N ALA A 207 19.50 1.79 -39.18
CA ALA A 207 19.78 0.61 -40.01
C ALA A 207 19.18 0.73 -41.43
N CYS A 208 17.94 1.21 -41.57
CA CYS A 208 17.32 1.41 -42.88
C CYS A 208 17.95 2.57 -43.68
N ALA A 209 18.36 3.66 -43.02
CA ALA A 209 19.06 4.77 -43.68
C ALA A 209 20.44 4.36 -44.23
N CYS A 210 21.19 3.53 -43.49
CA CYS A 210 22.49 3.02 -43.93
C CYS A 210 22.37 2.05 -45.13
N VAL A 211 21.34 1.21 -45.17
CA VAL A 211 21.08 0.28 -46.30
C VAL A 211 20.61 1.03 -47.55
N TRP A 212 19.78 2.06 -47.39
CA TRP A 212 19.30 2.87 -48.53
C TRP A 212 20.40 3.76 -49.13
N TYR A 213 21.27 4.37 -48.30
CA TYR A 213 22.40 5.17 -48.78
C TYR A 213 23.43 4.31 -49.55
N ARG A 214 23.67 3.06 -49.13
CA ARG A 214 24.53 2.11 -49.87
C ARG A 214 23.96 1.69 -51.22
N ARG A 215 22.63 1.63 -51.38
CA ARG A 215 21.99 1.28 -52.67
C ARG A 215 22.03 2.41 -53.70
N ARG A 216 21.90 3.68 -53.29
CA ARG A 216 21.95 4.83 -54.22
C ARG A 216 23.34 5.10 -54.81
N LYS A 217 24.43 4.78 -54.11
CA LYS A 217 25.80 4.94 -54.67
C LYS A 217 26.19 3.90 -55.73
N ARG A 218 25.40 2.83 -55.91
CA ARG A 218 25.65 1.80 -56.93
C ARG A 218 24.87 2.00 -58.24
N SER A 219 24.05 3.05 -58.32
CA SER A 219 23.25 3.39 -59.52
C SER A 219 23.73 4.66 -60.22
N LEU A 220 24.89 5.19 -59.82
CA LEU A 220 25.59 6.29 -60.48
C LEU A 220 27.06 5.88 -60.69
N VAL A 221 27.26 4.83 -61.50
CA VAL A 221 28.46 4.56 -62.31
C VAL A 221 27.98 3.85 -63.57
#